data_AF-A0A507FMU3-F1
#
_entry.id   AF-A0A507FMU3-F1
#
_cell.length_a   1.000
_cell.length_b   1.000
_cell.length_c   1.000
_cell.angle_alpha   90.00
_cell.angle_beta   90.00
_cell.angle_gamma   90.00
#
_symmetry.space_group_name_H-M   'P 1'
#
loop_
_entity.id
_entity.type
_entity.pdbx_description
1 polymer ?
#
loop_
_entity_poly.entity_id
_entity_poly.type
_entity_poly.pdbx_seq_one_letter_code
_entity_poly.pdbx_strand_id
1 'polypeptide(L)'
;MLPVRRKNSHPRIDMNTILGSGGVRRETSPTRGRATTLRRMGVYSFCLAVAVLLYVLFFASMTGSKTDVTKSAGVKEAVNDATKANVKDKAKETVKESPIVSKLTCPAGTDLTAQYAIMLDAGSTGSRVHVYTFHHCVDRVTQRNSGGFTLDDELFEQVKPGLSSYADNPTKAAMSLDALMDHATNRVPKELWKCTPVAVKATAGLRLIGTDKSEAILKAVRQRLETAYDFNVLKDDGVSVMDGKDEGVFAWITVNYLRKSIGASATTQSAAIMDLGGGSTQIVFEPKSSITLIAEGDYRSTLSFGGKDYVLYQHSYLGYGLMEGRRKVLEAAASKNDAKLSCLADGASMPLKKAGDSSNNAANAISVSGTGAGFDQCSKFVAGNLFDKDQALCTISKDSCSWDGVYQPKLKDSFEGDIYAFSYFYDRIADLGVIKGSDEEGYQFTVKEVEVLATSVCKVVGGDESAKNSLSETVLKAIKQEPGLCLDLGFIFHLLSTGYEIHHNRLLKTAKKINGVETGWCLGASIHMLDHLMSGSKGVAGVCRS
;
A
#
# COMPACT_ATOMS: atom_id res chain seq x y z
N MET A 1 -33.65 -43.58 -10.16
CA MET A 1 -32.92 -44.16 -11.32
C MET A 1 -32.07 -43.07 -11.96
N LEU A 2 -30.97 -43.45 -12.63
CA LEU A 2 -30.15 -42.61 -13.52
C LEU A 2 -30.78 -42.53 -14.93
N PRO A 3 -30.18 -41.86 -15.96
CA PRO A 3 -29.15 -40.80 -16.02
C PRO A 3 -29.70 -39.50 -16.70
N VAL A 4 -28.96 -38.43 -17.05
CA VAL A 4 -28.06 -38.19 -18.22
C VAL A 4 -27.70 -36.68 -18.21
N ARG A 5 -26.63 -36.10 -18.81
CA ARG A 5 -25.19 -36.41 -19.04
C ARG A 5 -24.58 -35.15 -19.75
N ARG A 6 -23.31 -34.80 -19.53
CA ARG A 6 -22.67 -33.56 -20.07
C ARG A 6 -22.44 -33.55 -21.60
N LYS A 7 -22.43 -32.35 -22.21
CA LYS A 7 -21.49 -31.81 -23.24
C LYS A 7 -21.80 -30.29 -23.40
N ASN A 8 -20.87 -29.33 -23.35
CA ASN A 8 -19.68 -29.05 -24.18
C ASN A 8 -19.96 -28.83 -25.68
N SER A 9 -19.99 -27.57 -26.13
CA SER A 9 -18.92 -26.96 -26.98
C SER A 9 -19.35 -25.62 -27.63
N HIS A 10 -18.52 -24.58 -27.53
CA HIS A 10 -18.56 -23.43 -28.45
C HIS A 10 -17.50 -23.61 -29.55
N PRO A 11 -17.79 -23.31 -30.83
CA PRO A 11 -16.80 -23.30 -31.91
C PRO A 11 -16.05 -21.96 -31.97
N ARG A 12 -14.80 -22.00 -32.45
CA ARG A 12 -14.11 -20.80 -32.98
C ARG A 12 -14.65 -20.46 -34.37
N ILE A 13 -14.58 -19.19 -34.75
CA ILE A 13 -14.54 -18.76 -36.15
C ILE A 13 -13.40 -17.75 -36.29
N ASP A 14 -12.62 -17.87 -37.37
CA ASP A 14 -11.53 -16.98 -37.76
C ASP A 14 -11.38 -17.07 -39.30
N MET A 15 -11.37 -15.94 -40.00
CA MET A 15 -10.61 -15.67 -41.25
C MET A 15 -11.01 -14.34 -41.94
N ASN A 16 -10.13 -13.35 -41.80
CA ASN A 16 -9.39 -12.65 -42.89
C ASN A 16 -10.06 -12.01 -44.15
N THR A 17 -9.60 -10.77 -44.41
CA THR A 17 -9.27 -10.16 -45.73
C THR A 17 -10.36 -9.60 -46.66
N ILE A 18 -10.34 -8.26 -46.86
CA ILE A 18 -10.47 -7.59 -48.18
C ILE A 18 -9.41 -6.45 -48.27
N LEU A 19 -8.86 -6.20 -49.46
CA LEU A 19 -7.90 -5.14 -49.77
C LEU A 19 -8.54 -3.95 -50.52
N GLY A 20 -7.99 -2.74 -50.37
CA GLY A 20 -8.33 -1.56 -51.17
C GLY A 20 -7.23 -0.50 -51.10
N SER A 21 -6.90 0.16 -52.22
CA SER A 21 -5.65 0.92 -52.36
C SER A 21 -5.76 2.22 -53.16
N GLY A 22 -4.80 3.13 -52.95
CA GLY A 22 -4.44 4.21 -53.89
C GLY A 22 -4.79 5.64 -53.46
N GLY A 23 -3.90 6.60 -53.78
CA GLY A 23 -4.15 8.03 -53.59
C GLY A 23 -2.88 8.88 -53.41
N VAL A 24 -2.24 9.30 -54.50
CA VAL A 24 -1.08 10.23 -54.48
C VAL A 24 -1.49 11.58 -55.06
N ARG A 25 -1.06 12.70 -54.45
CA ARG A 25 -0.94 14.02 -55.11
C ARG A 25 0.25 14.83 -54.58
N ARG A 26 0.66 15.81 -55.39
CA ARG A 26 1.77 16.75 -55.18
C ARG A 26 1.24 18.20 -55.19
N GLU A 27 2.17 19.16 -55.11
CA GLU A 27 2.02 20.62 -55.30
C GLU A 27 1.57 21.39 -54.03
N THR A 28 2.08 22.59 -53.73
CA THR A 28 3.04 23.47 -54.45
C THR A 28 3.94 24.26 -53.47
N SER A 29 5.04 24.86 -53.98
CA SER A 29 5.88 25.83 -53.25
C SER A 29 5.46 27.27 -53.57
N PRO A 30 5.81 28.25 -52.71
CA PRO A 30 6.62 29.36 -53.26
C PRO A 30 7.79 29.85 -52.37
N THR A 31 9.00 29.74 -52.93
CA THR A 31 10.09 30.75 -52.95
C THR A 31 10.38 31.70 -51.76
N ARG A 32 11.56 31.48 -51.17
CA ARG A 32 12.73 32.42 -51.18
C ARG A 32 12.73 33.68 -50.29
N GLY A 33 13.50 33.60 -49.19
CA GLY A 33 14.18 34.75 -48.53
C GLY A 33 15.59 34.33 -48.08
N ARG A 34 16.61 35.21 -48.16
CA ARG A 34 18.03 34.84 -47.93
C ARG A 34 18.86 35.93 -47.24
N ALA A 35 18.95 35.86 -45.91
CA ALA A 35 19.88 36.60 -45.04
C ALA A 35 19.88 35.91 -43.66
N THR A 36 20.95 35.88 -42.84
CA THR A 36 22.37 36.21 -43.04
C THR A 36 23.20 35.38 -42.05
N THR A 37 24.37 34.89 -42.44
CA THR A 37 25.25 34.10 -41.55
C THR A 37 26.23 35.00 -40.79
N LEU A 38 26.18 35.01 -39.45
CA LEU A 38 27.36 35.22 -38.58
C LEU A 38 27.04 34.90 -37.10
N ARG A 39 28.08 34.83 -36.25
CA ARG A 39 28.03 34.68 -34.77
C ARG A 39 27.35 33.40 -34.21
N ARG A 40 28.02 32.23 -34.32
CA ARG A 40 27.76 31.09 -33.41
C ARG A 40 28.99 30.21 -33.08
N MET A 41 30.10 30.83 -32.68
CA MET A 41 31.32 30.12 -32.23
C MET A 41 31.84 30.50 -30.82
N GLY A 42 31.27 31.52 -30.15
CA GLY A 42 31.80 32.01 -28.87
C GLY A 42 31.35 31.25 -27.61
N VAL A 43 30.24 30.50 -27.65
CA VAL A 43 29.58 30.00 -26.42
C VAL A 43 30.14 28.66 -25.95
N TYR A 44 30.38 27.71 -26.87
CA TYR A 44 30.79 26.34 -26.52
C TYR A 44 32.15 26.27 -25.79
N SER A 45 33.10 27.14 -26.15
CA SER A 45 34.42 27.18 -25.50
C SER A 45 34.34 27.69 -24.05
N PHE A 46 33.44 28.63 -23.76
CA PHE A 46 33.26 29.17 -22.41
C PHE A 46 32.62 28.16 -21.44
N CYS A 47 31.59 27.43 -21.90
CA CYS A 47 30.95 26.38 -21.10
C CYS A 47 31.92 25.24 -20.73
N LEU A 48 32.82 24.87 -21.64
CA LEU A 48 33.80 23.80 -21.38
C LEU A 48 34.84 24.23 -20.32
N ALA A 49 35.31 25.48 -20.36
CA ALA A 49 36.25 26.01 -19.38
C ALA A 49 35.64 26.08 -17.96
N VAL A 50 34.39 26.52 -17.83
CA VAL A 50 33.68 26.57 -16.54
C VAL A 50 33.47 25.17 -15.95
N ALA A 51 33.14 24.17 -16.78
CA ALA A 51 32.99 22.78 -16.34
C ALA A 51 34.30 22.20 -15.77
N VAL A 52 35.43 22.45 -16.43
CA VAL A 52 36.76 22.01 -15.95
C VAL A 52 37.13 22.72 -14.64
N LEU A 53 36.88 24.03 -14.53
CA LEU A 53 37.20 24.79 -13.32
C LEU A 53 36.42 24.29 -12.09
N LEU A 54 35.12 24.00 -12.25
CA LEU A 54 34.28 23.41 -11.21
C LEU A 54 34.73 22.00 -10.81
N TYR A 55 35.17 21.18 -11.78
CA TYR A 55 35.69 19.83 -11.51
C TYR A 55 36.99 19.86 -10.69
N VAL A 56 37.91 20.78 -11.02
CA VAL A 56 39.16 20.98 -10.25
C VAL A 56 38.87 21.47 -8.82
N LEU A 57 37.95 22.42 -8.65
CA LEU A 57 37.56 22.91 -7.32
C LEU A 57 36.89 21.83 -6.47
N PHE A 58 36.06 20.96 -7.07
CA PHE A 58 35.39 19.87 -6.35
C PHE A 58 36.39 18.85 -5.80
N PHE A 59 37.43 18.49 -6.56
CA PHE A 59 38.47 17.57 -6.10
C PHE A 59 39.48 18.22 -5.15
N ALA A 60 39.82 19.50 -5.32
CA ALA A 60 40.67 20.23 -4.37
C ALA A 60 40.05 20.29 -2.96
N SER A 61 38.71 20.28 -2.87
CA SER A 61 37.96 20.22 -1.60
C SER A 61 38.16 18.91 -0.82
N MET A 62 38.56 17.82 -1.47
CA MET A 62 38.64 16.48 -0.84
C MET A 62 40.04 16.07 -0.34
N THR A 63 41.04 16.95 -0.42
CA THR A 63 42.40 16.69 0.07
C THR A 63 42.89 17.78 1.02
N GLY A 64 42.31 17.86 2.23
CA GLY A 64 42.48 19.06 3.07
C GLY A 64 42.30 18.92 4.60
N SER A 65 42.78 17.84 5.23
CA SER A 65 43.06 17.89 6.68
C SER A 65 44.12 16.88 7.15
N LYS A 66 45.24 17.40 7.66
CA LYS A 66 46.28 16.68 8.42
C LYS A 66 46.99 17.65 9.37
N THR A 67 46.64 17.59 10.65
CA THR A 67 47.36 18.15 11.80
C THR A 67 47.05 17.23 12.99
N ASP A 68 47.86 16.22 13.35
CA ASP A 68 49.27 16.22 13.81
C ASP A 68 49.40 16.57 15.31
N VAL A 69 50.29 15.88 16.04
CA VAL A 69 50.15 15.59 17.48
C VAL A 69 51.43 15.81 18.30
N THR A 70 51.34 16.72 19.29
CA THR A 70 52.20 16.84 20.49
C THR A 70 51.33 17.44 21.62
N LYS A 71 51.48 17.28 22.94
CA LYS A 71 52.42 16.63 23.90
C LYS A 71 51.71 16.64 25.30
N SER A 72 52.10 15.95 26.40
CA SER A 72 53.17 14.99 26.71
C SER A 72 52.93 14.22 28.04
N ALA A 73 53.05 12.90 28.02
CA ALA A 73 53.55 12.02 29.11
C ALA A 73 52.73 11.73 30.41
N GLY A 74 53.04 10.56 31.00
CA GLY A 74 52.44 9.97 32.20
C GLY A 74 51.33 8.96 31.88
N VAL A 75 51.37 7.68 32.30
CA VAL A 75 52.41 6.87 32.98
C VAL A 75 52.44 5.48 32.31
N LYS A 76 53.59 4.80 32.28
CA LYS A 76 53.70 3.39 31.85
C LYS A 76 53.77 2.49 33.08
N GLU A 77 52.95 1.44 33.13
CA GLU A 77 53.33 0.07 33.53
C GLU A 77 52.14 -0.91 33.40
N ALA A 78 52.38 -2.20 33.65
CA ALA A 78 51.37 -3.27 33.75
C ALA A 78 50.51 -3.60 32.50
N VAL A 79 51.16 -3.89 31.35
CA VAL A 79 50.58 -4.77 30.31
C VAL A 79 51.61 -5.82 29.91
N ASN A 80 51.60 -6.98 30.60
CA ASN A 80 52.21 -8.24 30.14
C ASN A 80 51.88 -9.42 31.08
N ASP A 81 50.60 -9.81 31.15
CA ASP A 81 50.22 -11.21 31.40
C ASP A 81 48.81 -11.48 30.82
N ALA A 82 48.36 -12.74 30.87
CA ALA A 82 47.00 -13.19 30.57
C ALA A 82 46.50 -13.08 29.10
N THR A 83 47.38 -13.26 28.11
CA THR A 83 46.97 -13.58 26.71
C THR A 83 47.20 -15.06 26.35
N LYS A 84 46.76 -15.98 27.22
CA LYS A 84 46.82 -17.43 26.93
C LYS A 84 45.77 -18.34 27.59
N ALA A 85 44.65 -17.80 28.07
CA ALA A 85 43.56 -18.60 28.63
C ALA A 85 42.17 -17.97 28.46
N ASN A 86 41.54 -18.16 27.29
CA ASN A 86 40.10 -18.43 27.14
C ASN A 86 39.70 -18.62 25.66
N VAL A 87 39.73 -19.87 25.20
CA VAL A 87 39.03 -20.31 23.98
C VAL A 87 38.11 -21.46 24.37
N LYS A 88 37.05 -21.09 25.10
CA LYS A 88 35.84 -21.86 25.43
C LYS A 88 34.79 -20.88 25.96
N ASP A 89 33.56 -21.35 26.10
CA ASP A 89 32.42 -20.62 26.68
C ASP A 89 32.02 -19.30 25.98
N LYS A 90 31.79 -19.39 24.67
CA LYS A 90 30.58 -18.74 24.12
C LYS A 90 29.37 -19.54 24.63
N ALA A 91 28.84 -19.15 25.78
CA ALA A 91 27.58 -19.68 26.29
C ALA A 91 26.46 -19.42 25.27
N LYS A 92 25.43 -20.28 25.28
CA LYS A 92 24.22 -20.07 24.47
C LYS A 92 23.59 -18.72 24.86
N GLU A 93 23.40 -17.84 23.89
CA GLU A 93 22.48 -16.73 24.03
C GLU A 93 21.07 -17.32 24.05
N THR A 94 20.43 -17.32 25.22
CA THR A 94 19.15 -17.99 25.42
C THR A 94 18.05 -17.22 24.70
N VAL A 95 17.67 -17.69 23.50
CA VAL A 95 16.52 -17.16 22.76
C VAL A 95 15.32 -17.17 23.70
N LYS A 96 14.81 -15.97 24.02
CA LYS A 96 13.72 -15.81 24.97
C LYS A 96 12.43 -16.22 24.27
N GLU A 97 11.94 -17.40 24.64
CA GLU A 97 10.75 -18.02 24.05
C GLU A 97 9.53 -17.07 24.10
N SER A 98 8.77 -17.05 23.00
CA SER A 98 7.69 -16.08 22.82
C SER A 98 6.57 -16.25 23.86
N PRO A 99 5.94 -15.16 24.34
CA PRO A 99 4.75 -15.21 25.19
C PRO A 99 3.52 -15.89 24.56
N ILE A 100 3.57 -16.23 23.26
CA ILE A 100 2.57 -17.02 22.53
C ILE A 100 3.01 -18.49 22.46
N VAL A 101 4.24 -18.77 22.04
CA VAL A 101 4.83 -20.13 22.05
C VAL A 101 4.69 -20.79 23.42
N SER A 102 5.04 -20.09 24.49
CA SER A 102 4.97 -20.60 25.86
C SER A 102 3.54 -20.88 26.39
N LYS A 103 2.50 -20.64 25.56
CA LYS A 103 1.09 -20.93 25.85
C LYS A 103 0.46 -21.93 24.87
N LEU A 104 1.18 -22.31 23.81
CA LEU A 104 0.70 -23.27 22.82
C LEU A 104 0.96 -24.71 23.32
N THR A 105 -0.12 -25.48 23.45
CA THR A 105 -0.06 -26.89 23.83
C THR A 105 -0.51 -27.77 22.67
N CYS A 106 0.34 -28.72 22.29
CA CYS A 106 0.05 -29.65 21.20
C CYS A 106 -0.54 -30.98 21.70
N PRO A 107 -1.48 -31.60 20.96
CA PRO A 107 -2.01 -32.92 21.30
C PRO A 107 -0.91 -33.98 21.45
N ALA A 108 -1.15 -34.97 22.32
CA ALA A 108 -0.21 -36.08 22.51
C ALA A 108 0.07 -36.82 21.20
N GLY A 109 1.36 -37.01 20.88
CA GLY A 109 1.80 -37.57 19.59
C GLY A 109 2.10 -36.53 18.51
N THR A 110 1.90 -35.24 18.78
CA THR A 110 2.18 -34.14 17.85
C THR A 110 3.26 -33.18 18.41
N ASP A 111 4.05 -32.55 17.54
CA ASP A 111 5.10 -31.59 17.89
C ASP A 111 4.76 -30.17 17.43
N LEU A 112 5.10 -29.18 18.25
CA LEU A 112 4.96 -27.76 17.90
C LEU A 112 6.03 -27.37 16.87
N THR A 113 5.59 -26.94 15.69
CA THR A 113 6.43 -26.64 14.53
C THR A 113 6.24 -25.19 14.09
N ALA A 114 7.34 -24.51 13.78
CA ALA A 114 7.33 -23.15 13.24
C ALA A 114 7.18 -23.16 11.71
N GLN A 115 6.18 -22.45 11.20
CA GLN A 115 5.96 -22.21 9.78
C GLN A 115 6.16 -20.73 9.47
N TYR A 116 6.92 -20.43 8.42
CA TYR A 116 7.13 -19.08 7.93
C TYR A 116 6.26 -18.79 6.70
N ALA A 117 5.93 -17.51 6.47
CA ALA A 117 5.29 -17.04 5.26
C ALA A 117 5.84 -15.65 4.89
N ILE A 118 6.22 -15.44 3.63
CA ILE A 118 6.74 -14.16 3.13
C ILE A 118 5.72 -13.55 2.18
N MET A 119 5.24 -12.35 2.49
CA MET A 119 4.33 -11.58 1.64
C MET A 119 4.95 -10.24 1.28
N LEU A 120 5.07 -9.97 -0.02
CA LEU A 120 5.54 -8.70 -0.56
C LEU A 120 4.34 -7.88 -1.07
N ASP A 121 4.04 -6.77 -0.40
CA ASP A 121 3.15 -5.73 -0.92
C ASP A 121 3.90 -4.86 -1.93
N ALA A 122 3.50 -4.95 -3.20
CA ALA A 122 3.96 -4.06 -4.25
C ALA A 122 3.00 -2.87 -4.38
N GLY A 123 3.04 -2.00 -3.36
CA GLY A 123 2.27 -0.76 -3.26
C GLY A 123 2.62 0.30 -4.31
N SER A 124 1.75 1.32 -4.41
CA SER A 124 1.91 2.46 -5.34
C SER A 124 3.02 3.44 -4.93
N THR A 125 3.20 3.68 -3.63
CA THR A 125 4.14 4.69 -3.08
C THR A 125 5.39 4.10 -2.44
N GLY A 126 5.47 2.77 -2.35
CA GLY A 126 6.55 1.99 -1.76
C GLY A 126 6.27 0.50 -1.93
N SER A 127 7.21 -0.35 -1.52
CA SER A 127 7.00 -1.80 -1.43
C SER A 127 7.47 -2.31 -0.07
N ARG A 128 6.80 -3.34 0.45
CA ARG A 128 6.94 -3.81 1.84
C ARG A 128 7.10 -5.32 1.86
N VAL A 129 7.86 -5.85 2.80
CA VAL A 129 7.87 -7.28 3.11
C VAL A 129 7.32 -7.51 4.51
N HIS A 130 6.48 -8.54 4.62
CA HIS A 130 6.00 -9.09 5.86
C HIS A 130 6.51 -10.53 5.93
N VAL A 131 7.28 -10.85 6.97
CA VAL A 131 7.77 -12.21 7.24
C VAL A 131 7.09 -12.69 8.51
N TYR A 132 5.99 -13.41 8.34
CA TYR A 132 5.20 -13.94 9.44
C TYR A 132 5.81 -15.23 9.98
N THR A 133 5.88 -15.32 11.31
CA THR A 133 6.13 -16.58 12.02
C THR A 133 4.82 -17.09 12.57
N PHE A 134 4.44 -18.31 12.21
CA PHE A 134 3.31 -19.03 12.77
C PHE A 134 3.81 -20.30 13.47
N HIS A 135 3.05 -20.80 14.44
CA HIS A 135 3.23 -22.15 14.98
C HIS A 135 1.97 -22.99 14.79
N HIS A 136 2.17 -24.30 14.63
CA HIS A 136 1.11 -25.29 14.54
C HIS A 136 1.62 -26.64 15.05
N CYS A 137 0.70 -27.57 15.34
CA CYS A 137 1.08 -28.92 15.74
C CYS A 137 1.18 -29.84 14.53
N VAL A 138 2.21 -30.70 14.47
CA VAL A 138 2.43 -31.71 13.43
C VAL A 138 2.42 -33.09 14.05
N ASP A 139 1.57 -33.99 13.55
CA ASP A 139 1.53 -35.38 13.99
C ASP A 139 2.81 -36.14 13.62
N ARG A 140 3.48 -36.74 14.61
CA ARG A 140 4.82 -37.33 14.46
C ARG A 140 4.88 -38.42 13.38
N VAL A 141 3.80 -39.19 13.22
CA VAL A 141 3.78 -40.40 12.36
C VAL A 141 3.32 -40.08 10.95
N THR A 142 2.22 -39.35 10.80
CA THR A 142 1.62 -38.99 9.51
C THR A 142 2.19 -37.70 8.93
N GLN A 143 2.91 -36.91 9.74
CA GLN A 143 3.49 -35.62 9.40
C GLN A 143 2.44 -34.57 8.97
N ARG A 144 1.17 -34.74 9.38
CA ARG A 144 0.06 -33.84 9.05
C ARG A 144 -0.14 -32.79 10.13
N ASN A 145 -0.65 -31.61 9.75
CA ASN A 145 -1.05 -30.61 10.74
C ASN A 145 -2.26 -31.10 11.56
N SER A 146 -2.21 -30.82 12.86
CA SER A 146 -3.26 -31.10 13.85
C SER A 146 -3.72 -29.78 14.45
N GLY A 147 -4.66 -29.11 13.75
CA GLY A 147 -5.12 -27.75 14.08
C GLY A 147 -4.68 -26.70 13.07
N GLY A 148 -5.02 -25.44 13.35
CA GLY A 148 -4.68 -24.28 12.51
C GLY A 148 -3.40 -23.56 12.92
N PHE A 149 -2.97 -22.61 12.10
CA PHE A 149 -1.80 -21.77 12.36
C PHE A 149 -2.10 -20.66 13.38
N THR A 150 -1.26 -20.56 14.41
CA THR A 150 -1.27 -19.46 15.39
C THR A 150 -0.14 -18.50 15.08
N LEU A 151 -0.45 -17.23 14.82
CA LEU A 151 0.56 -16.19 14.58
C LEU A 151 1.37 -15.90 15.86
N ASP A 152 2.67 -15.71 15.69
CA ASP A 152 3.64 -15.46 16.76
C ASP A 152 4.31 -14.08 16.62
N ASP A 153 4.80 -13.77 15.41
CA ASP A 153 5.63 -12.59 15.14
C ASP A 153 5.51 -12.14 13.67
N GLU A 154 5.81 -10.86 13.42
CA GLU A 154 5.93 -10.24 12.10
C GLU A 154 7.22 -9.40 12.04
N LEU A 155 8.16 -9.78 11.18
CA LEU A 155 9.14 -8.82 10.69
C LEU A 155 8.52 -8.02 9.54
N PHE A 156 8.57 -6.70 9.65
CA PHE A 156 8.05 -5.74 8.68
C PHE A 156 9.15 -4.77 8.24
N GLU A 157 9.40 -4.68 6.93
CA GLU A 157 10.38 -3.74 6.36
C GLU A 157 9.83 -3.11 5.07
N GLN A 158 10.29 -1.89 4.72
CA GLN A 158 9.78 -1.12 3.58
C GLN A 158 10.85 -0.37 2.78
N VAL A 159 10.63 -0.26 1.46
CA VAL A 159 11.44 0.54 0.52
C VAL A 159 10.57 1.49 -0.29
N LYS A 160 11.18 2.55 -0.84
CA LYS A 160 10.52 3.52 -1.74
C LYS A 160 11.46 3.88 -2.91
N PRO A 161 10.93 4.19 -4.10
CA PRO A 161 9.51 4.16 -4.50
C PRO A 161 8.99 2.73 -4.76
N GLY A 162 7.67 2.59 -4.95
CA GLY A 162 7.03 1.32 -5.31
C GLY A 162 7.19 0.94 -6.78
N LEU A 163 6.87 -0.31 -7.13
CA LEU A 163 7.19 -0.92 -8.44
C LEU A 163 6.72 -0.11 -9.65
N SER A 164 5.57 0.56 -9.58
CA SER A 164 5.01 1.37 -10.67
C SER A 164 5.90 2.57 -11.06
N SER A 165 6.78 3.03 -10.19
CA SER A 165 7.78 4.08 -10.51
C SER A 165 8.91 3.59 -11.42
N TYR A 166 8.97 2.29 -11.71
CA TYR A 166 9.91 1.65 -12.63
C TYR A 166 9.22 1.11 -13.89
N ALA A 167 8.09 1.70 -14.29
CA ALA A 167 7.27 1.27 -15.43
C ALA A 167 8.05 0.98 -16.73
N ASP A 168 9.11 1.74 -17.00
CA ASP A 168 9.96 1.60 -18.20
C ASP A 168 11.25 0.79 -17.97
N ASN A 169 11.45 0.19 -16.78
CA ASN A 169 12.59 -0.67 -16.46
C ASN A 169 12.22 -1.82 -15.50
N PRO A 170 11.63 -2.92 -16.03
CA PRO A 170 11.23 -4.09 -15.24
C PRO A 170 12.36 -4.73 -14.42
N THR A 171 13.59 -4.78 -14.94
CA THR A 171 14.73 -5.34 -14.21
C THR A 171 15.05 -4.52 -12.96
N LYS A 172 15.01 -3.18 -13.06
CA LYS A 172 15.21 -2.30 -11.90
C LYS A 172 14.04 -2.39 -10.91
N ALA A 173 12.81 -2.61 -11.40
CA ALA A 173 11.65 -2.88 -10.54
C ALA A 173 11.90 -4.14 -9.69
N ALA A 174 12.33 -5.23 -10.31
CA ALA A 174 12.64 -6.48 -9.61
C ALA A 174 13.78 -6.30 -8.59
N MET A 175 14.88 -5.67 -8.99
CA MET A 175 16.03 -5.40 -8.11
C MET A 175 15.69 -4.48 -6.92
N SER A 176 14.65 -3.63 -7.01
CA SER A 176 14.25 -2.81 -5.85
C SER A 176 13.69 -3.61 -4.68
N LEU A 177 13.31 -4.89 -4.89
CA LEU A 177 12.85 -5.80 -3.85
C LEU A 177 14.00 -6.58 -3.19
N ASP A 178 15.21 -6.56 -3.74
CA ASP A 178 16.35 -7.35 -3.24
C ASP A 178 16.62 -7.06 -1.76
N ALA A 179 16.68 -5.78 -1.38
CA ALA A 179 16.91 -5.37 0.01
C ALA A 179 15.85 -5.94 0.97
N LEU A 180 14.57 -5.96 0.57
CA LEU A 180 13.49 -6.56 1.37
C LEU A 180 13.66 -8.08 1.52
N MET A 181 14.03 -8.76 0.44
CA MET A 181 14.27 -10.20 0.44
C MET A 181 15.50 -10.57 1.27
N ASP A 182 16.52 -9.71 1.34
CA ASP A 182 17.68 -9.89 2.18
C ASP A 182 17.28 -9.88 3.68
N HIS A 183 16.40 -8.97 4.12
CA HIS A 183 15.81 -9.05 5.47
C HIS A 183 15.06 -10.37 5.70
N ALA A 184 14.33 -10.88 4.70
CA ALA A 184 13.65 -12.18 4.80
C ALA A 184 14.62 -13.37 4.92
N THR A 185 15.72 -13.39 4.15
CA THR A 185 16.76 -14.44 4.30
C THR A 185 17.43 -14.43 5.68
N ASN A 186 17.55 -13.25 6.31
CA ASN A 186 18.10 -13.13 7.66
C ASN A 186 17.09 -13.54 8.76
N ARG A 187 15.77 -13.43 8.51
CA ARG A 187 14.72 -13.74 9.48
C ARG A 187 14.28 -15.21 9.50
N VAL A 188 14.37 -15.91 8.37
CA VAL A 188 13.95 -17.31 8.22
C VAL A 188 15.17 -18.25 8.33
N PRO A 189 15.14 -19.33 9.14
CA PRO A 189 16.22 -20.31 9.19
C PRO A 189 16.48 -20.96 7.82
N LYS A 190 17.75 -21.22 7.50
CA LYS A 190 18.18 -21.60 6.13
C LYS A 190 17.62 -22.94 5.66
N GLU A 191 17.50 -23.88 6.59
CA GLU A 191 16.85 -25.17 6.45
C GLU A 191 15.37 -25.03 6.03
N LEU A 192 14.71 -23.92 6.39
CA LEU A 192 13.30 -23.67 6.09
C LEU A 192 13.08 -22.82 4.82
N TRP A 193 14.12 -22.33 4.15
CA TRP A 193 13.96 -21.50 2.95
C TRP A 193 13.13 -22.22 1.87
N LYS A 194 13.48 -23.46 1.54
CA LYS A 194 12.87 -24.24 0.44
C LYS A 194 11.41 -24.66 0.63
N CYS A 195 10.89 -24.53 1.84
CA CYS A 195 9.49 -24.80 2.18
C CYS A 195 8.69 -23.53 2.51
N THR A 196 9.36 -22.45 2.90
CA THR A 196 8.74 -21.15 3.20
C THR A 196 8.19 -20.53 1.91
N PRO A 197 6.85 -20.38 1.79
CA PRO A 197 6.26 -19.75 0.62
C PRO A 197 6.58 -18.25 0.58
N VAL A 198 6.92 -17.77 -0.62
CA VAL A 198 6.98 -16.33 -0.93
C VAL A 198 5.97 -15.98 -2.01
N ALA A 199 5.22 -14.91 -1.78
CA ALA A 199 4.29 -14.33 -2.74
C ALA A 199 4.47 -12.81 -2.86
N VAL A 200 4.19 -12.28 -4.05
CA VAL A 200 4.14 -10.84 -4.36
C VAL A 200 2.77 -10.49 -4.88
N LYS A 201 2.13 -9.48 -4.28
CA LYS A 201 0.85 -8.96 -4.75
C LYS A 201 0.97 -7.46 -4.98
N ALA A 202 0.75 -7.04 -6.22
CA ALA A 202 0.73 -5.64 -6.62
C ALA A 202 -0.68 -5.06 -6.49
N THR A 203 -0.81 -3.92 -5.83
CA THR A 203 -2.10 -3.24 -5.60
C THR A 203 -2.43 -2.29 -6.77
N ALA A 204 -3.39 -1.38 -6.60
CA ALA A 204 -3.85 -0.45 -7.62
C ALA A 204 -2.74 0.31 -8.37
N GLY A 205 -1.58 0.56 -7.74
CA GLY A 205 -0.44 1.26 -8.35
C GLY A 205 0.08 0.63 -9.64
N LEU A 206 0.06 -0.71 -9.74
CA LEU A 206 0.53 -1.42 -10.94
C LEU A 206 -0.59 -1.63 -11.98
N ARG A 207 -1.87 -1.58 -11.56
CA ARG A 207 -3.03 -1.53 -12.49
C ARG A 207 -2.99 -0.27 -13.36
N LEU A 208 -2.60 0.86 -12.77
CA LEU A 208 -2.63 2.19 -13.40
C LEU A 208 -1.54 2.44 -14.45
N ILE A 209 -0.50 1.59 -14.57
CA ILE A 209 0.57 1.75 -15.59
C ILE A 209 0.31 1.00 -16.90
N GLY A 210 -0.82 0.28 -17.00
CA GLY A 210 -1.20 -0.53 -18.17
C GLY A 210 -0.65 -1.96 -18.14
N THR A 211 -1.38 -2.87 -18.78
CA THR A 211 -1.17 -4.33 -18.75
C THR A 211 0.26 -4.71 -19.12
N ASP A 212 0.75 -4.32 -20.29
CA ASP A 212 2.06 -4.71 -20.83
C ASP A 212 3.21 -4.38 -19.86
N LYS A 213 3.17 -3.19 -19.24
CA LYS A 213 4.20 -2.75 -18.27
C LYS A 213 4.08 -3.48 -16.93
N SER A 214 2.85 -3.70 -16.47
CA SER A 214 2.55 -4.49 -15.27
C SER A 214 3.05 -5.94 -15.40
N GLU A 215 2.70 -6.62 -16.49
CA GLU A 215 3.12 -8.00 -16.77
C GLU A 215 4.64 -8.11 -16.94
N ALA A 216 5.28 -7.16 -17.62
CA ALA A 216 6.73 -7.13 -17.75
C ALA A 216 7.44 -7.01 -16.39
N ILE A 217 6.94 -6.15 -15.50
CA ILE A 217 7.44 -6.01 -14.12
C ILE A 217 7.23 -7.30 -13.32
N LEU A 218 6.02 -7.87 -13.32
CA LEU A 218 5.71 -9.09 -12.57
C LEU A 218 6.54 -10.29 -13.06
N LYS A 219 6.77 -10.40 -14.37
CA LYS A 219 7.65 -11.41 -14.96
C LYS A 219 9.10 -11.23 -14.49
N ALA A 220 9.61 -10.00 -14.45
CA ALA A 220 10.96 -9.72 -13.95
C ALA A 220 11.09 -10.00 -12.45
N VAL A 221 10.07 -9.66 -11.65
CA VAL A 221 10.00 -9.97 -10.21
C VAL A 221 9.99 -11.48 -9.98
N ARG A 222 9.11 -12.23 -10.66
CA ARG A 222 9.07 -13.70 -10.57
C ARG A 222 10.41 -14.31 -10.93
N GLN A 223 11.00 -13.92 -12.05
CA GLN A 223 12.33 -14.39 -12.47
C GLN A 223 13.41 -14.06 -11.43
N ARG A 224 13.39 -12.88 -10.82
CA ARG A 224 14.37 -12.49 -9.78
C ARG A 224 14.24 -13.38 -8.54
N LEU A 225 13.01 -13.58 -8.04
CA LEU A 225 12.77 -14.46 -6.89
C LEU A 225 13.19 -15.90 -7.16
N GLU A 226 12.79 -16.45 -8.32
CA GLU A 226 13.08 -17.84 -8.72
C GLU A 226 14.56 -18.11 -9.07
N THR A 227 15.41 -17.09 -9.18
CA THR A 227 16.84 -17.25 -9.55
C THR A 227 17.85 -16.68 -8.54
N ALA A 228 17.43 -15.82 -7.62
CA ALA A 228 18.32 -15.23 -6.61
C ALA A 228 18.10 -15.78 -5.19
N TYR A 229 16.96 -16.42 -4.91
CA TYR A 229 16.59 -16.87 -3.57
C TYR A 229 16.10 -18.33 -3.58
N ASP A 230 16.47 -19.10 -2.55
CA ASP A 230 16.07 -20.51 -2.36
C ASP A 230 14.62 -20.67 -1.85
N PHE A 231 13.82 -19.60 -1.80
CA PHE A 231 12.45 -19.61 -1.26
C PHE A 231 11.43 -20.29 -2.20
N ASN A 232 10.36 -20.85 -1.63
CA ASN A 232 9.28 -21.47 -2.39
C ASN A 232 8.38 -20.40 -3.04
N VAL A 233 8.81 -19.85 -4.18
CA VAL A 233 7.99 -18.92 -4.97
C VAL A 233 6.72 -19.65 -5.41
N LEU A 234 5.56 -19.15 -4.96
CA LEU A 234 4.29 -19.81 -5.30
C LEU A 234 4.10 -19.88 -6.82
N LYS A 235 3.54 -21.01 -7.27
CA LYS A 235 3.13 -21.20 -8.66
C LYS A 235 1.95 -20.29 -8.99
N ASP A 236 1.69 -20.12 -10.28
CA ASP A 236 0.52 -19.39 -10.78
C ASP A 236 0.37 -17.98 -10.16
N ASP A 237 -0.50 -17.81 -9.16
CA ASP A 237 -0.84 -16.53 -8.53
C ASP A 237 0.28 -15.91 -7.66
N GLY A 238 1.37 -16.65 -7.39
CA GLY A 238 2.45 -16.24 -6.49
C GLY A 238 3.15 -14.92 -6.81
N VAL A 239 3.03 -14.40 -8.02
CA VAL A 239 3.47 -13.04 -8.39
C VAL A 239 2.39 -12.44 -9.30
N SER A 240 1.46 -11.68 -8.71
CA SER A 240 0.25 -11.22 -9.40
C SER A 240 -0.17 -9.79 -9.03
N VAL A 241 -1.24 -9.30 -9.69
CA VAL A 241 -1.97 -8.09 -9.29
C VAL A 241 -3.20 -8.49 -8.47
N MET A 242 -3.45 -7.79 -7.37
CA MET A 242 -4.53 -7.93 -6.36
C MET A 242 -5.48 -9.15 -6.50
N ASP A 243 -6.78 -8.95 -6.76
CA ASP A 243 -7.47 -7.68 -7.08
C ASP A 243 -7.96 -6.89 -5.84
N GLY A 244 -8.49 -5.67 -6.02
CA GLY A 244 -9.00 -4.79 -4.98
C GLY A 244 -10.14 -5.36 -4.14
N LYS A 245 -10.95 -6.27 -4.70
CA LYS A 245 -11.95 -7.05 -3.95
C LYS A 245 -11.27 -7.92 -2.89
N ASP A 246 -10.21 -8.64 -3.31
CA ASP A 246 -9.42 -9.51 -2.45
C ASP A 246 -8.61 -8.70 -1.43
N GLU A 247 -8.05 -7.55 -1.87
CA GLU A 247 -7.34 -6.55 -1.04
C GLU A 247 -8.18 -6.16 0.19
N GLY A 248 -9.45 -5.77 -0.01
CA GLY A 248 -10.37 -5.45 1.07
C GLY A 248 -10.73 -6.66 1.95
N VAL A 249 -11.00 -7.82 1.36
CA VAL A 249 -11.41 -9.03 2.08
C VAL A 249 -10.28 -9.59 2.94
N PHE A 250 -9.05 -9.62 2.43
CA PHE A 250 -7.87 -10.03 3.20
C PHE A 250 -7.56 -9.02 4.32
N ALA A 251 -7.74 -7.72 4.11
CA ALA A 251 -7.59 -6.73 5.18
C ALA A 251 -8.66 -6.88 6.28
N TRP A 252 -9.89 -7.24 5.90
CA TRP A 252 -10.95 -7.61 6.85
C TRP A 252 -10.57 -8.86 7.65
N ILE A 253 -9.98 -9.89 7.01
CA ILE A 253 -9.45 -11.07 7.71
C ILE A 253 -8.33 -10.67 8.69
N THR A 254 -7.35 -9.84 8.28
CA THR A 254 -6.26 -9.37 9.16
C THR A 254 -6.80 -8.74 10.44
N VAL A 255 -7.65 -7.70 10.32
CA VAL A 255 -8.17 -6.96 11.48
C VAL A 255 -8.99 -7.89 12.39
N ASN A 256 -9.83 -8.74 11.82
CA ASN A 256 -10.71 -9.59 12.61
C ASN A 256 -9.99 -10.82 13.23
N TYR A 257 -8.94 -11.33 12.59
CA TYR A 257 -8.08 -12.37 13.17
C TYR A 257 -7.33 -11.81 14.38
N LEU A 258 -6.67 -10.65 14.22
CA LEU A 258 -5.92 -10.00 15.30
C LEU A 258 -6.83 -9.60 16.48
N ARG A 259 -8.08 -9.18 16.21
CA ARG A 259 -9.10 -8.89 17.23
C ARG A 259 -9.80 -10.13 17.81
N LYS A 260 -9.58 -11.33 17.26
CA LYS A 260 -10.27 -12.58 17.64
C LYS A 260 -11.80 -12.46 17.53
N SER A 261 -12.26 -11.85 16.45
CA SER A 261 -13.68 -11.69 16.09
C SER A 261 -14.15 -12.57 14.92
N ILE A 262 -13.27 -13.43 14.37
CA ILE A 262 -13.63 -14.44 13.35
C ILE A 262 -13.15 -15.86 13.71
N GLY A 263 -13.78 -16.86 13.08
CA GLY A 263 -13.50 -18.28 13.27
C GLY A 263 -13.95 -18.87 14.61
N ALA A 264 -13.42 -20.04 14.95
CA ALA A 264 -13.75 -20.77 16.18
C ALA A 264 -13.55 -19.94 17.46
N SER A 265 -12.53 -19.07 17.51
CA SER A 265 -12.21 -18.22 18.65
C SER A 265 -13.00 -16.90 18.73
N ALA A 266 -13.94 -16.65 17.81
CA ALA A 266 -14.70 -15.39 17.78
C ALA A 266 -15.56 -15.19 19.04
N THR A 267 -15.24 -14.17 19.84
CA THR A 267 -15.98 -13.77 21.05
C THR A 267 -16.86 -12.52 20.87
N THR A 268 -16.70 -11.80 19.75
CA THR A 268 -17.38 -10.53 19.45
C THR A 268 -17.78 -10.48 17.98
N GLN A 269 -18.68 -9.55 17.62
CA GLN A 269 -19.00 -9.28 16.22
C GLN A 269 -17.74 -8.81 15.46
N SER A 270 -17.67 -9.15 14.18
CA SER A 270 -16.66 -8.65 13.28
C SER A 270 -16.67 -7.12 13.19
N ALA A 271 -15.49 -6.53 12.98
CA ALA A 271 -15.32 -5.15 12.63
C ALA A 271 -15.53 -4.95 11.13
N ALA A 272 -16.06 -3.78 10.75
CA ALA A 272 -15.90 -3.24 9.42
C ALA A 272 -14.46 -2.71 9.24
N ILE A 273 -13.96 -2.72 8.01
CA ILE A 273 -12.69 -2.09 7.66
C ILE A 273 -12.87 -1.03 6.58
N MET A 274 -11.97 -0.05 6.60
CA MET A 274 -11.73 0.91 5.54
C MET A 274 -10.22 1.03 5.31
N ASP A 275 -9.76 0.68 4.11
CA ASP A 275 -8.36 0.89 3.71
C ASP A 275 -8.30 2.13 2.81
N LEU A 276 -7.38 3.06 3.08
CA LEU A 276 -7.07 4.16 2.16
C LEU A 276 -5.65 3.97 1.64
N GLY A 277 -5.54 3.20 0.56
CA GLY A 277 -4.31 3.06 -0.21
C GLY A 277 -3.99 4.31 -1.04
N GLY A 278 -2.88 4.27 -1.79
CA GLY A 278 -2.49 5.38 -2.66
C GLY A 278 -3.33 5.50 -3.93
N GLY A 279 -3.75 4.38 -4.52
CA GLY A 279 -4.49 4.34 -5.80
C GLY A 279 -5.96 3.91 -5.71
N SER A 280 -6.36 3.28 -4.61
CA SER A 280 -7.73 2.85 -4.33
C SER A 280 -8.06 3.05 -2.85
N THR A 281 -9.35 3.02 -2.53
CA THR A 281 -9.84 2.85 -1.15
C THR A 281 -10.86 1.73 -1.12
N GLN A 282 -10.84 0.94 -0.05
CA GLN A 282 -11.63 -0.27 0.11
C GLN A 282 -12.52 -0.15 1.35
N ILE A 283 -13.71 -0.75 1.29
CA ILE A 283 -14.62 -0.88 2.43
C ILE A 283 -15.14 -2.32 2.45
N VAL A 284 -15.09 -2.98 3.62
CA VAL A 284 -15.62 -4.34 3.80
C VAL A 284 -16.27 -4.48 5.17
N PHE A 285 -17.49 -5.04 5.22
CA PHE A 285 -18.21 -5.32 6.46
C PHE A 285 -19.17 -6.51 6.32
N GLU A 286 -19.47 -7.15 7.45
CA GLU A 286 -20.50 -8.18 7.59
C GLU A 286 -21.85 -7.50 7.94
N PRO A 287 -22.84 -7.45 7.05
CA PRO A 287 -24.10 -6.78 7.34
C PRO A 287 -24.95 -7.54 8.37
N LYS A 288 -25.83 -6.83 9.08
CA LYS A 288 -26.86 -7.44 9.94
C LYS A 288 -27.70 -8.43 9.13
N SER A 289 -28.00 -9.59 9.72
CA SER A 289 -28.79 -10.67 9.09
C SER A 289 -30.22 -10.27 8.69
N SER A 290 -30.74 -9.16 9.19
CA SER A 290 -32.00 -8.55 8.76
C SER A 290 -31.94 -7.87 7.38
N ILE A 291 -30.75 -7.53 6.89
CA ILE A 291 -30.53 -7.12 5.48
C ILE A 291 -30.29 -8.39 4.67
N THR A 292 -31.40 -9.02 4.30
CA THR A 292 -31.44 -10.40 3.80
C THR A 292 -30.82 -10.62 2.43
N LEU A 293 -30.56 -9.56 1.65
CA LEU A 293 -29.94 -9.63 0.32
C LEU A 293 -28.98 -8.46 0.10
N ILE A 294 -27.67 -8.73 0.18
CA ILE A 294 -26.65 -7.95 -0.53
C ILE A 294 -26.88 -8.21 -2.03
N ALA A 295 -26.75 -7.20 -2.89
CA ALA A 295 -26.80 -7.41 -4.33
C ALA A 295 -25.75 -8.46 -4.77
N GLU A 296 -26.20 -9.49 -5.48
CA GLU A 296 -25.34 -10.59 -5.96
C GLU A 296 -24.32 -10.10 -7.00
N GLY A 297 -23.20 -10.81 -7.07
CA GLY A 297 -22.06 -10.43 -7.91
C GLY A 297 -21.08 -9.51 -7.17
N ASP A 298 -20.63 -8.45 -7.84
CA ASP A 298 -19.39 -7.72 -7.55
C ASP A 298 -19.27 -7.00 -6.19
N TYR A 299 -20.34 -7.00 -5.40
CA TYR A 299 -20.41 -6.38 -4.06
C TYR A 299 -20.45 -7.39 -2.91
N ARG A 300 -20.63 -8.68 -3.22
CA ARG A 300 -20.83 -9.74 -2.25
C ARG A 300 -19.62 -10.68 -2.26
N SER A 301 -19.00 -10.88 -1.10
CA SER A 301 -17.97 -11.89 -0.90
C SER A 301 -18.45 -12.94 0.09
N THR A 302 -18.11 -14.20 -0.17
CA THR A 302 -18.42 -15.34 0.71
C THR A 302 -17.14 -16.10 1.00
N LEU A 303 -16.76 -16.18 2.28
CA LEU A 303 -15.55 -16.87 2.72
C LEU A 303 -15.85 -17.79 3.90
N SER A 304 -15.15 -18.92 3.98
CA SER A 304 -15.16 -19.77 5.16
C SER A 304 -13.85 -19.57 5.92
N PHE A 305 -13.92 -19.27 7.21
CA PHE A 305 -12.74 -19.04 8.05
C PHE A 305 -12.90 -19.69 9.42
N GLY A 306 -11.95 -20.54 9.81
CA GLY A 306 -11.95 -21.19 11.13
C GLY A 306 -13.23 -21.97 11.45
N GLY A 307 -13.87 -22.58 10.45
CA GLY A 307 -15.10 -23.36 10.58
C GLY A 307 -16.41 -22.54 10.63
N LYS A 308 -16.38 -21.27 10.22
CA LYS A 308 -17.56 -20.40 10.08
C LYS A 308 -17.59 -19.75 8.71
N ASP A 309 -18.77 -19.68 8.11
CA ASP A 309 -19.00 -18.99 6.84
C ASP A 309 -19.44 -17.55 7.09
N TYR A 310 -18.88 -16.62 6.31
CA TYR A 310 -19.13 -15.19 6.41
C TYR A 310 -19.62 -14.66 5.05
N VAL A 311 -20.63 -13.78 5.09
CA VAL A 311 -21.17 -13.09 3.91
C VAL A 311 -20.92 -11.60 4.07
N LEU A 312 -19.97 -11.07 3.30
CA LEU A 312 -19.50 -9.71 3.42
C LEU A 312 -20.03 -8.85 2.27
N TYR A 313 -20.37 -7.61 2.58
CA TYR A 313 -20.31 -6.54 1.58
C TYR A 313 -18.85 -6.13 1.42
N GLN A 314 -18.38 -6.02 0.18
CA GLN A 314 -17.08 -5.45 -0.14
C GLN A 314 -17.18 -4.51 -1.35
N HIS A 315 -16.36 -3.45 -1.37
CA HIS A 315 -16.08 -2.71 -2.59
C HIS A 315 -14.68 -2.08 -2.57
N SER A 316 -14.12 -1.84 -3.76
CA SER A 316 -12.80 -1.24 -3.98
C SER A 316 -12.89 -0.09 -5.00
N TYR A 317 -12.95 1.14 -4.52
CA TYR A 317 -13.04 2.36 -5.32
C TYR A 317 -11.66 2.68 -5.94
N LEU A 318 -11.42 2.16 -7.15
CA LEU A 318 -10.21 2.48 -7.91
C LEU A 318 -10.21 3.96 -8.33
N GLY A 319 -9.07 4.63 -8.22
CA GLY A 319 -8.95 6.06 -8.45
C GLY A 319 -9.48 6.93 -7.29
N TYR A 320 -9.73 6.34 -6.12
CA TYR A 320 -10.11 7.02 -4.86
C TYR A 320 -9.14 6.74 -3.70
N GLY A 321 -7.95 6.21 -3.98
CA GLY A 321 -6.83 6.25 -3.02
C GLY A 321 -6.29 7.68 -2.86
N LEU A 322 -5.55 7.98 -1.79
CA LEU A 322 -5.20 9.37 -1.44
C LEU A 322 -4.50 10.14 -2.58
N MET A 323 -3.57 9.50 -3.29
CA MET A 323 -2.82 10.15 -4.38
C MET A 323 -3.71 10.36 -5.63
N GLU A 324 -4.60 9.42 -5.91
CA GLU A 324 -5.54 9.50 -7.04
C GLU A 324 -6.71 10.45 -6.78
N GLY A 325 -7.23 10.50 -5.55
CA GLY A 325 -8.17 11.53 -5.11
C GLY A 325 -7.56 12.93 -5.24
N ARG A 326 -6.30 13.11 -4.80
CA ARG A 326 -5.54 14.34 -5.03
C ARG A 326 -5.43 14.67 -6.52
N ARG A 327 -5.09 13.70 -7.38
CA ARG A 327 -5.04 13.88 -8.85
C ARG A 327 -6.39 14.31 -9.42
N LYS A 328 -7.50 13.68 -9.02
CA LYS A 328 -8.87 14.04 -9.45
C LYS A 328 -9.25 15.46 -9.07
N VAL A 329 -8.95 15.92 -7.86
CA VAL A 329 -9.25 17.32 -7.47
C VAL A 329 -8.41 18.31 -8.29
N LEU A 330 -7.15 18.00 -8.56
CA LEU A 330 -6.29 18.82 -9.42
C LEU A 330 -6.78 18.83 -10.88
N GLU A 331 -7.31 17.73 -11.41
CA GLU A 331 -7.95 17.69 -12.74
C GLU A 331 -9.25 18.51 -12.78
N ALA A 332 -10.09 18.42 -11.75
CA ALA A 332 -11.30 19.22 -11.61
C ALA A 332 -11.03 20.73 -11.36
N ALA A 333 -9.80 21.10 -11.02
CA ALA A 333 -9.32 22.49 -10.97
C ALA A 333 -8.74 22.92 -12.31
N ALA A 334 -7.89 22.09 -12.92
CA ALA A 334 -7.28 22.35 -14.23
C ALA A 334 -8.29 22.42 -15.39
N SER A 335 -9.49 21.86 -15.24
CA SER A 335 -10.59 21.99 -16.20
C SER A 335 -11.36 23.31 -16.11
N LYS A 336 -11.08 24.14 -15.09
CA LYS A 336 -11.71 25.46 -14.88
C LYS A 336 -10.78 26.56 -15.41
N ASN A 337 -11.36 27.63 -15.96
CA ASN A 337 -10.65 28.66 -16.73
C ASN A 337 -9.51 29.39 -16.00
N ASP A 338 -9.45 29.31 -14.67
CA ASP A 338 -8.42 29.94 -13.83
C ASP A 338 -7.41 28.96 -13.22
N ALA A 339 -7.62 27.64 -13.35
CA ALA A 339 -6.79 26.57 -12.79
C ALA A 339 -6.47 26.74 -11.27
N LYS A 340 -7.44 27.24 -10.49
CA LYS A 340 -7.29 27.56 -9.06
C LYS A 340 -7.90 26.53 -8.12
N LEU A 341 -7.27 26.34 -6.97
CA LEU A 341 -7.74 25.44 -5.92
C LEU A 341 -7.62 26.05 -4.51
N SER A 342 -8.76 26.16 -3.83
CA SER A 342 -8.95 26.64 -2.46
C SER A 342 -8.22 25.82 -1.38
N CYS A 343 -7.90 24.56 -1.67
CA CYS A 343 -7.19 23.65 -0.76
C CYS A 343 -5.67 23.89 -0.67
N LEU A 344 -5.13 24.87 -1.41
CA LEU A 344 -3.70 25.16 -1.50
C LEU A 344 -3.42 26.62 -1.11
N ALA A 345 -2.25 26.87 -0.51
CA ALA A 345 -1.80 28.20 -0.09
C ALA A 345 -1.74 29.19 -1.26
N ASP A 346 -2.00 30.47 -1.02
CA ASP A 346 -1.79 31.50 -2.05
C ASP A 346 -0.31 31.55 -2.47
N GLY A 347 -0.06 31.80 -3.75
CA GLY A 347 1.27 31.71 -4.38
C GLY A 347 1.87 30.30 -4.49
N ALA A 348 1.33 29.27 -3.81
CA ALA A 348 1.74 27.89 -4.00
C ALA A 348 1.11 27.28 -5.27
N SER A 349 1.72 26.23 -5.80
CA SER A 349 1.14 25.46 -6.90
C SER A 349 1.52 23.98 -6.83
N MET A 350 0.66 23.13 -7.41
CA MET A 350 0.90 21.69 -7.52
C MET A 350 0.89 21.24 -8.99
N PRO A 351 1.89 20.46 -9.43
CA PRO A 351 1.95 19.94 -10.79
C PRO A 351 1.00 18.75 -10.97
N LEU A 352 0.02 18.90 -11.85
CA LEU A 352 -0.83 17.82 -12.33
C LEU A 352 -0.11 17.04 -13.44
N LYS A 353 0.30 15.80 -13.15
CA LYS A 353 0.60 14.80 -14.17
C LYS A 353 -0.70 14.30 -14.80
N LYS A 354 -0.77 14.25 -16.12
CA LYS A 354 -1.92 13.71 -16.85
C LYS A 354 -2.03 12.19 -16.66
N ALA A 355 -3.25 11.68 -16.54
CA ALA A 355 -3.51 10.24 -16.56
C ALA A 355 -2.84 9.56 -17.77
N GLY A 356 -2.13 8.45 -17.54
CA GLY A 356 -1.40 7.70 -18.57
C GLY A 356 -0.01 8.25 -18.94
N ASP A 357 0.37 9.47 -18.55
CA ASP A 357 1.72 9.99 -18.78
C ASP A 357 2.72 9.33 -17.80
N SER A 358 3.26 8.19 -18.22
CA SER A 358 4.32 7.47 -17.49
C SER A 358 5.70 8.14 -17.66
N SER A 359 5.83 9.17 -18.51
CA SER A 359 7.07 9.92 -18.62
C SER A 359 7.21 10.89 -17.44
N ASN A 360 8.39 10.97 -16.83
CA ASN A 360 8.67 11.94 -15.76
C ASN A 360 8.95 13.37 -16.31
N ASN A 361 8.34 13.73 -17.45
CA ASN A 361 8.51 15.01 -18.11
C ASN A 361 7.67 16.10 -17.44
N ALA A 362 8.21 16.73 -16.41
CA ALA A 362 7.58 17.85 -15.70
C ALA A 362 7.15 19.02 -16.63
N ALA A 363 7.76 19.14 -17.83
CA ALA A 363 7.41 20.12 -18.86
C ALA A 363 5.97 20.01 -19.41
N ASN A 364 5.29 18.86 -19.26
CA ASN A 364 3.92 18.64 -19.71
C ASN A 364 2.85 18.79 -18.61
N ALA A 365 3.27 19.04 -17.36
CA ALA A 365 2.36 19.13 -16.23
C ALA A 365 1.58 20.46 -16.23
N ILE A 366 0.28 20.40 -15.96
CA ILE A 366 -0.52 21.61 -15.72
C ILE A 366 -0.27 22.04 -14.28
N SER A 367 0.09 23.31 -14.04
CA SER A 367 0.25 23.81 -12.68
C SER A 367 -1.08 24.35 -12.15
N VAL A 368 -1.60 23.73 -11.08
CA VAL A 368 -2.79 24.21 -10.37
C VAL A 368 -2.33 25.14 -9.26
N SER A 369 -2.83 26.38 -9.26
CA SER A 369 -2.43 27.42 -8.30
C SER A 369 -3.35 27.47 -7.09
N GLY A 370 -2.79 27.73 -5.91
CA GLY A 370 -3.57 27.93 -4.70
C GLY A 370 -4.21 29.31 -4.61
N THR A 371 -5.10 29.46 -3.63
CA THR A 371 -5.78 30.74 -3.32
C THR A 371 -5.86 31.05 -1.83
N GLY A 372 -5.41 30.15 -0.96
CA GLY A 372 -5.46 30.29 0.50
C GLY A 372 -6.87 30.40 1.10
N ALA A 373 -7.94 30.19 0.32
CA ALA A 373 -9.30 30.56 0.70
C ALA A 373 -9.87 29.81 1.93
N GLY A 374 -9.26 28.68 2.32
CA GLY A 374 -9.59 27.95 3.55
C GLY A 374 -10.49 26.74 3.34
N PHE A 375 -10.88 26.13 4.46
CA PHE A 375 -11.53 24.80 4.45
C PHE A 375 -12.91 24.81 3.80
N ASP A 376 -13.79 25.78 4.10
CA ASP A 376 -15.15 25.83 3.54
C ASP A 376 -15.15 25.77 1.99
N GLN A 377 -14.25 26.53 1.37
CA GLN A 377 -14.09 26.60 -0.08
C GLN A 377 -13.37 25.36 -0.63
N CYS A 378 -12.48 24.74 0.14
CA CYS A 378 -11.85 23.47 -0.21
C CYS A 378 -12.87 22.30 -0.17
N SER A 379 -13.58 22.16 0.94
CA SER A 379 -14.66 21.21 1.18
C SER A 379 -15.73 21.27 0.08
N LYS A 380 -16.29 22.45 -0.20
CA LYS A 380 -17.30 22.65 -1.27
C LYS A 380 -16.78 22.25 -2.64
N PHE A 381 -15.50 22.51 -2.92
CA PHE A 381 -14.86 22.09 -4.18
C PHE A 381 -14.72 20.56 -4.25
N VAL A 382 -14.15 19.93 -3.22
CA VAL A 382 -13.96 18.47 -3.17
C VAL A 382 -15.29 17.74 -3.28
N ALA A 383 -16.28 18.11 -2.47
CA ALA A 383 -17.61 17.50 -2.48
C ALA A 383 -18.26 17.56 -3.88
N GLY A 384 -18.36 18.77 -4.45
CA GLY A 384 -19.06 19.00 -5.72
C GLY A 384 -18.29 18.60 -6.98
N ASN A 385 -17.18 17.86 -6.88
CA ASN A 385 -16.39 17.41 -8.04
C ASN A 385 -15.91 15.95 -7.96
N LEU A 386 -15.98 15.27 -6.80
CA LEU A 386 -15.45 13.89 -6.62
C LEU A 386 -16.45 12.83 -6.17
N PHE A 387 -17.60 13.21 -5.60
CA PHE A 387 -18.54 12.27 -4.98
C PHE A 387 -19.93 12.46 -5.56
N ASP A 388 -20.17 11.95 -6.78
CA ASP A 388 -21.46 12.15 -7.43
C ASP A 388 -22.56 11.37 -6.70
N LYS A 389 -23.65 12.07 -6.38
CA LYS A 389 -24.82 11.57 -5.64
C LYS A 389 -26.08 11.50 -6.50
N ASP A 390 -25.98 11.68 -7.82
CA ASP A 390 -27.12 11.54 -8.72
C ASP A 390 -27.70 10.11 -8.64
N GLN A 391 -28.96 10.02 -8.20
CA GLN A 391 -29.69 8.75 -8.11
C GLN A 391 -29.93 8.12 -9.50
N ALA A 392 -29.80 8.86 -10.60
CA ALA A 392 -29.86 8.31 -11.95
C ALA A 392 -28.70 7.35 -12.27
N LEU A 393 -27.54 7.52 -11.61
CA LEU A 393 -26.42 6.58 -11.71
C LEU A 393 -26.67 5.27 -10.93
N CYS A 394 -27.57 5.30 -9.94
CA CYS A 394 -27.78 4.23 -8.97
C CYS A 394 -28.71 3.13 -9.51
N THR A 395 -28.16 2.27 -10.37
CA THR A 395 -28.91 1.26 -11.14
C THR A 395 -29.43 0.07 -10.32
N ILE A 396 -28.73 -0.33 -9.24
CA ILE A 396 -29.02 -1.58 -8.50
C ILE A 396 -30.12 -1.38 -7.43
N SER A 397 -30.10 -0.26 -6.71
CA SER A 397 -31.10 0.06 -5.68
C SER A 397 -31.09 1.56 -5.42
N LYS A 398 -32.11 2.27 -5.92
CA LYS A 398 -32.15 3.76 -6.02
C LYS A 398 -31.84 4.52 -4.73
N ASP A 399 -32.04 3.89 -3.58
CA ASP A 399 -31.82 4.46 -2.25
C ASP A 399 -30.62 3.83 -1.50
N SER A 400 -29.75 3.07 -2.19
CA SER A 400 -28.60 2.36 -1.60
C SER A 400 -27.35 2.39 -2.51
N CYS A 401 -26.91 3.59 -2.88
CA CYS A 401 -25.58 3.82 -3.47
C CYS A 401 -24.74 4.76 -2.61
N SER A 402 -23.42 4.62 -2.71
CA SER A 402 -22.43 5.47 -2.04
C SER A 402 -22.15 6.73 -2.87
N TRP A 403 -21.34 6.63 -3.93
CA TRP A 403 -21.15 7.68 -4.94
C TRP A 403 -20.90 7.05 -6.32
N ASP A 404 -20.96 7.85 -7.38
CA ASP A 404 -20.73 7.44 -8.78
C ASP A 404 -21.59 6.24 -9.25
N GLY A 405 -22.77 6.05 -8.65
CA GLY A 405 -23.67 4.91 -8.92
C GLY A 405 -23.28 3.58 -8.28
N VAL A 406 -22.22 3.54 -7.47
CA VAL A 406 -21.73 2.33 -6.78
C VAL A 406 -22.70 1.90 -5.68
N TYR A 407 -23.17 0.65 -5.73
CA TYR A 407 -24.11 0.11 -4.73
C TYR A 407 -23.43 -0.06 -3.37
N GLN A 408 -24.10 0.41 -2.30
CA GLN A 408 -23.64 0.25 -0.93
C GLN A 408 -24.84 0.22 0.04
N PRO A 409 -25.00 -0.83 0.88
CA PRO A 409 -25.95 -0.80 1.99
C PRO A 409 -25.60 0.34 2.96
N LYS A 410 -26.58 1.18 3.31
CA LYS A 410 -26.40 2.34 4.21
C LYS A 410 -25.83 1.88 5.56
N LEU A 411 -24.58 2.27 5.85
CA LEU A 411 -23.81 1.66 6.95
C LEU A 411 -24.50 1.80 8.32
N LYS A 412 -25.13 2.97 8.57
CA LYS A 412 -25.93 3.23 9.79
C LYS A 412 -27.07 2.24 10.02
N ASP A 413 -27.65 1.72 8.95
CA ASP A 413 -28.78 0.79 8.98
C ASP A 413 -28.26 -0.66 8.95
N SER A 414 -27.19 -0.91 8.19
CA SER A 414 -26.64 -2.25 7.91
C SER A 414 -25.61 -2.77 8.90
N PHE A 415 -24.96 -1.93 9.71
CA PHE A 415 -23.84 -2.31 10.56
C PHE A 415 -23.80 -1.50 11.87
N GLU A 416 -23.36 -2.13 12.96
CA GLU A 416 -23.34 -1.51 14.31
C GLU A 416 -22.00 -1.67 15.05
N GLY A 417 -21.12 -2.57 14.62
CA GLY A 417 -19.84 -2.87 15.28
C GLY A 417 -18.72 -1.85 15.05
N ASP A 418 -17.51 -2.16 15.53
CA ASP A 418 -16.32 -1.32 15.32
C ASP A 418 -16.02 -1.11 13.82
N ILE A 419 -15.53 0.08 13.46
CA ILE A 419 -15.03 0.40 12.11
C ILE A 419 -13.54 0.74 12.23
N TYR A 420 -12.66 -0.02 11.57
CA TYR A 420 -11.22 0.24 11.55
C TYR A 420 -10.79 0.87 10.22
N ALA A 421 -10.32 2.12 10.27
CA ALA A 421 -9.85 2.89 9.13
C ALA A 421 -8.32 3.08 9.22
N PHE A 422 -7.55 2.52 8.29
CA PHE A 422 -6.08 2.46 8.35
C PHE A 422 -5.40 2.93 7.05
N SER A 423 -4.13 2.60 6.84
CA SER A 423 -3.27 3.18 5.79
C SER A 423 -3.30 4.71 5.86
N TYR A 424 -3.62 5.44 4.79
CA TYR A 424 -3.60 6.91 4.82
C TYR A 424 -4.62 7.56 5.76
N PHE A 425 -5.60 6.83 6.31
CA PHE A 425 -6.40 7.35 7.43
C PHE A 425 -5.54 7.50 8.71
N TYR A 426 -4.58 6.61 8.95
CA TYR A 426 -3.63 6.70 10.06
C TYR A 426 -2.61 7.82 9.81
N ASP A 427 -1.93 7.80 8.67
CA ASP A 427 -0.89 8.78 8.25
C ASP A 427 -1.37 10.25 8.25
N ARG A 428 -2.68 10.49 8.26
CA ARG A 428 -3.30 11.82 8.18
C ARG A 428 -4.14 12.21 9.39
N ILE A 429 -4.26 11.33 10.40
CA ILE A 429 -5.03 11.62 11.63
C ILE A 429 -4.23 11.22 12.87
N ALA A 430 -3.79 9.97 12.97
CA ALA A 430 -3.05 9.46 14.14
C ALA A 430 -1.60 9.98 14.18
N ASP A 431 -0.85 9.87 13.07
CA ASP A 431 0.55 10.32 12.97
C ASP A 431 0.74 11.83 13.19
N LEU A 432 -0.35 12.61 13.16
CA LEU A 432 -0.36 14.04 13.49
C LEU A 432 -0.44 14.32 15.00
N GLY A 433 -0.69 13.30 15.83
CA GLY A 433 -0.75 13.38 17.30
C GLY A 433 -1.98 14.12 17.83
N VAL A 434 -3.05 14.22 17.05
CA VAL A 434 -4.26 15.00 17.41
C VAL A 434 -5.37 14.19 18.07
N ILE A 435 -5.30 12.86 18.00
CA ILE A 435 -6.23 11.92 18.63
C ILE A 435 -5.52 11.10 19.70
N LYS A 436 -6.27 10.65 20.73
CA LYS A 436 -5.73 9.93 21.89
C LYS A 436 -6.00 8.43 21.77
N GLY A 437 -5.05 7.62 22.21
CA GLY A 437 -5.14 6.16 22.20
C GLY A 437 -3.76 5.49 22.18
N SER A 438 -3.76 4.20 21.86
CA SER A 438 -2.58 3.37 21.61
C SER A 438 -2.86 2.44 20.43
N ASP A 439 -1.83 1.87 19.80
CA ASP A 439 -2.01 0.84 18.77
C ASP A 439 -2.66 -0.46 19.31
N GLU A 440 -2.58 -0.74 20.62
CA GLU A 440 -3.20 -1.93 21.23
C GLU A 440 -4.74 -1.86 21.21
N GLU A 441 -5.33 -0.71 21.54
CA GLU A 441 -6.80 -0.51 21.49
C GLU A 441 -7.30 0.08 20.16
N GLY A 442 -6.38 0.68 19.41
CA GLY A 442 -6.64 1.59 18.29
C GLY A 442 -6.93 3.01 18.77
N TYR A 443 -6.31 3.99 18.12
CA TYR A 443 -6.64 5.41 18.29
C TYR A 443 -8.08 5.66 17.83
N GLN A 444 -8.84 6.42 18.61
CA GLN A 444 -10.25 6.66 18.34
C GLN A 444 -10.47 8.06 17.79
N PHE A 445 -11.33 8.19 16.78
CA PHE A 445 -11.64 9.47 16.14
C PHE A 445 -13.07 9.50 15.60
N THR A 446 -13.58 10.70 15.36
CA THR A 446 -14.85 10.98 14.70
C THR A 446 -14.62 11.80 13.43
N VAL A 447 -15.56 11.74 12.48
CA VAL A 447 -15.47 12.56 11.26
C VAL A 447 -15.53 14.06 11.59
N LYS A 448 -16.15 14.45 12.72
CA LYS A 448 -16.13 15.83 13.22
C LYS A 448 -14.74 16.31 13.65
N GLU A 449 -13.90 15.43 14.21
CA GLU A 449 -12.52 15.79 14.55
C GLU A 449 -11.66 15.96 13.31
N VAL A 450 -11.90 15.18 12.24
CA VAL A 450 -11.28 15.39 10.92
C VAL A 450 -11.67 16.75 10.34
N GLU A 451 -12.95 17.14 10.44
CA GLU A 451 -13.45 18.45 10.01
C GLU A 451 -12.76 19.62 10.75
N VAL A 452 -12.60 19.51 12.07
CA VAL A 452 -11.93 20.52 12.92
C VAL A 452 -10.43 20.59 12.62
N LEU A 453 -9.77 19.45 12.42
CA LEU A 453 -8.37 19.38 12.02
C LEU A 453 -8.15 20.02 10.64
N ALA A 454 -8.96 19.64 9.66
CA ALA A 454 -8.91 20.18 8.30
C ALA A 454 -9.12 21.70 8.31
N THR A 455 -10.11 22.19 9.06
CA THR A 455 -10.35 23.63 9.28
C THR A 455 -9.10 24.34 9.80
N SER A 456 -8.44 23.77 10.81
CA SER A 456 -7.28 24.38 11.46
C SER A 456 -6.03 24.35 10.58
N VAL A 457 -5.79 23.23 9.88
CA VAL A 457 -4.70 23.08 8.89
C VAL A 457 -4.89 24.04 7.72
N CYS A 458 -6.09 24.10 7.14
CA CYS A 458 -6.38 24.96 5.99
C CYS A 458 -6.27 26.45 6.32
N LYS A 459 -6.48 26.88 7.56
CA LYS A 459 -6.19 28.26 8.01
C LYS A 459 -4.70 28.58 7.95
N VAL A 460 -3.85 27.71 8.49
CA VAL A 460 -2.39 27.89 8.46
C VAL A 460 -1.85 27.82 7.02
N VAL A 461 -2.42 26.94 6.19
CA VAL A 461 -2.14 26.90 4.73
C VAL A 461 -2.62 28.18 4.04
N GLY A 462 -3.72 28.78 4.49
CA GLY A 462 -4.22 30.08 4.03
C GLY A 462 -3.43 31.31 4.53
N GLY A 463 -2.35 31.12 5.29
CA GLY A 463 -1.52 32.22 5.81
C GLY A 463 -1.96 32.79 7.17
N ASP A 464 -2.93 32.18 7.86
CA ASP A 464 -3.30 32.55 9.22
C ASP A 464 -2.20 32.11 10.22
N GLU A 465 -1.26 33.01 10.49
CA GLU A 465 -0.22 32.84 11.50
C GLU A 465 -0.80 32.60 12.91
N SER A 466 -2.00 33.13 13.22
CA SER A 466 -2.60 32.98 14.55
C SER A 466 -3.10 31.55 14.81
N ALA A 467 -3.59 30.87 13.76
CA ALA A 467 -4.02 29.48 13.82
C ALA A 467 -2.88 28.48 14.11
N LYS A 468 -1.60 28.89 13.97
CA LYS A 468 -0.46 28.05 14.36
C LYS A 468 -0.42 27.78 15.86
N ASN A 469 -0.91 28.72 16.68
CA ASN A 469 -0.95 28.59 18.14
C ASN A 469 -1.93 27.51 18.63
N SER A 470 -2.87 27.08 17.78
CA SER A 470 -3.84 26.02 18.07
C SER A 470 -3.45 24.64 17.53
N LEU A 471 -2.23 24.49 16.98
CA LEU A 471 -1.75 23.24 16.38
C LEU A 471 -0.49 22.72 17.09
N SER A 472 -0.32 21.39 17.11
CA SER A 472 0.90 20.76 17.62
C SER A 472 2.09 21.01 16.69
N GLU A 473 3.32 20.96 17.22
CA GLU A 473 4.54 21.01 16.39
C GLU A 473 4.54 19.90 15.32
N THR A 474 3.99 18.72 15.64
CA THR A 474 3.80 17.61 14.69
C THR A 474 2.95 18.01 13.49
N VAL A 475 1.80 18.67 13.69
CA VAL A 475 0.97 19.18 12.60
C VAL A 475 1.69 20.29 11.83
N LEU A 476 2.34 21.24 12.52
CA LEU A 476 3.08 22.33 11.88
C LEU A 476 4.28 21.83 11.05
N LYS A 477 4.88 20.70 11.44
CA LYS A 477 5.91 19.98 10.68
C LYS A 477 5.28 19.26 9.48
N ALA A 478 4.16 18.58 9.65
CA ALA A 478 3.45 17.91 8.56
C ALA A 478 3.01 18.89 7.45
N ILE A 479 2.48 20.07 7.80
CA ILE A 479 2.13 21.14 6.84
C ILE A 479 3.35 21.56 5.99
N LYS A 480 4.54 21.63 6.58
CA LYS A 480 5.78 21.98 5.87
C LYS A 480 6.31 20.85 4.98
N GLN A 481 6.02 19.59 5.33
CA GLN A 481 6.47 18.41 4.59
C GLN A 481 5.49 17.97 3.49
N GLU A 482 4.21 18.28 3.65
CA GLU A 482 3.12 17.99 2.72
C GLU A 482 2.29 19.26 2.46
N PRO A 483 2.65 20.08 1.46
CA PRO A 483 1.85 21.24 1.06
C PRO A 483 0.42 20.88 0.63
N GLY A 484 0.16 19.62 0.29
CA GLY A 484 -1.18 19.11 -0.01
C GLY A 484 -2.03 18.77 1.22
N LEU A 485 -1.58 18.99 2.47
CA LEU A 485 -2.26 18.44 3.65
C LEU A 485 -3.70 18.97 3.86
N CYS A 486 -3.98 20.22 3.52
CA CYS A 486 -5.35 20.77 3.52
C CYS A 486 -6.27 20.06 2.50
N LEU A 487 -5.73 19.74 1.32
CA LEU A 487 -6.41 18.97 0.28
C LEU A 487 -6.65 17.51 0.70
N ASP A 488 -5.63 16.85 1.25
CA ASP A 488 -5.73 15.48 1.75
C ASP A 488 -6.80 15.34 2.83
N LEU A 489 -6.83 16.27 3.79
CA LEU A 489 -7.81 16.26 4.88
C LEU A 489 -9.23 16.58 4.38
N GLY A 490 -9.38 17.51 3.41
CA GLY A 490 -10.65 17.76 2.74
C GLY A 490 -11.18 16.55 1.96
N PHE A 491 -10.28 15.81 1.29
CA PHE A 491 -10.60 14.56 0.62
C PHE A 491 -11.04 13.47 1.61
N ILE A 492 -10.28 13.24 2.69
CA ILE A 492 -10.61 12.26 3.73
C ILE A 492 -11.93 12.59 4.44
N PHE A 493 -12.18 13.87 4.74
CA PHE A 493 -13.44 14.31 5.33
C PHE A 493 -14.65 13.99 4.44
N HIS A 494 -14.57 14.25 3.12
CA HIS A 494 -15.67 13.92 2.21
C HIS A 494 -15.77 12.44 1.85
N LEU A 495 -14.66 11.71 1.78
CA LEU A 495 -14.68 10.25 1.64
C LEU A 495 -15.45 9.59 2.79
N LEU A 496 -15.23 10.04 4.04
CA LEU A 496 -15.95 9.55 5.22
C LEU A 496 -17.39 10.06 5.28
N SER A 497 -17.61 11.38 5.29
CA SER A 497 -18.94 11.99 5.51
C SER A 497 -19.90 11.83 4.34
N THR A 498 -19.39 11.95 3.11
CA THR A 498 -20.19 12.08 1.89
C THR A 498 -20.18 10.78 1.09
N GLY A 499 -19.01 10.18 0.87
CA GLY A 499 -18.86 8.91 0.17
C GLY A 499 -19.41 7.73 0.95
N TYR A 500 -18.80 7.43 2.09
CA TYR A 500 -19.18 6.31 2.98
C TYR A 500 -20.39 6.59 3.89
N GLU A 501 -20.94 7.81 3.85
CA GLU A 501 -22.11 8.26 4.65
C GLU A 501 -21.93 8.10 6.18
N ILE A 502 -20.69 8.25 6.66
CA ILE A 502 -20.37 8.13 8.09
C ILE A 502 -20.83 9.38 8.83
N HIS A 503 -21.82 9.19 9.70
CA HIS A 503 -22.34 10.25 10.55
C HIS A 503 -21.23 10.94 11.36
N HIS A 504 -21.29 12.27 11.51
CA HIS A 504 -20.17 13.07 12.03
C HIS A 504 -19.68 12.66 13.43
N ASN A 505 -20.60 12.13 14.26
CA ASN A 505 -20.32 11.65 15.62
C ASN A 505 -20.15 10.13 15.72
N ARG A 506 -20.08 9.39 14.60
CA ARG A 506 -19.78 7.95 14.63
C ARG A 506 -18.29 7.79 14.95
N LEU A 507 -18.01 6.96 15.96
CA LEU A 507 -16.66 6.58 16.33
C LEU A 507 -16.07 5.63 15.28
N LEU A 508 -14.85 5.94 14.84
CA LEU A 508 -13.97 5.08 14.06
C LEU A 508 -12.71 4.81 14.88
N LYS A 509 -12.04 3.69 14.57
CA LYS A 509 -10.73 3.33 15.11
C LYS A 509 -9.70 3.41 14.00
N THR A 510 -8.49 3.83 14.32
CA THR A 510 -7.33 3.77 13.43
C THR A 510 -6.13 3.27 14.22
N ALA A 511 -5.33 2.41 13.62
CA ALA A 511 -4.14 1.83 14.21
C ALA A 511 -3.15 1.55 13.09
N LYS A 512 -1.85 1.64 13.37
CA LYS A 512 -0.83 1.19 12.43
C LYS A 512 -0.63 -0.31 12.57
N LYS A 513 -0.53 -0.75 13.83
CA LYS A 513 -0.42 -2.15 14.23
C LYS A 513 -1.56 -2.53 15.13
N ILE A 514 -1.98 -3.79 15.12
CA ILE A 514 -2.88 -4.39 16.13
C ILE A 514 -2.13 -5.59 16.71
N ASN A 515 -1.97 -5.64 18.03
CA ASN A 515 -1.18 -6.67 18.72
C ASN A 515 0.25 -6.83 18.15
N GLY A 516 0.89 -5.72 17.75
CA GLY A 516 2.24 -5.69 17.17
C GLY A 516 2.33 -5.95 15.66
N VAL A 517 1.24 -6.33 15.00
CA VAL A 517 1.21 -6.75 13.59
C VAL A 517 0.61 -5.65 12.71
N GLU A 518 1.23 -5.33 11.57
CA GLU A 518 0.83 -4.22 10.69
C GLU A 518 -0.60 -4.42 10.14
N THR A 519 -1.37 -3.33 10.11
CA THR A 519 -2.71 -3.31 9.51
C THR A 519 -2.61 -3.27 7.97
N GLY A 520 -3.58 -3.92 7.32
CA GLY A 520 -3.58 -4.12 5.86
C GLY A 520 -3.90 -5.57 5.49
N TRP A 521 -3.78 -5.90 4.21
CA TRP A 521 -4.21 -7.20 3.66
C TRP A 521 -3.19 -8.33 3.83
N CYS A 522 -1.92 -8.03 4.12
CA CYS A 522 -0.80 -8.99 4.04
C CYS A 522 -0.97 -10.23 4.93
N LEU A 523 -1.44 -10.07 6.16
CA LEU A 523 -1.65 -11.20 7.08
C LEU A 523 -2.80 -12.11 6.60
N GLY A 524 -3.96 -11.54 6.26
CA GLY A 524 -5.10 -12.31 5.76
C GLY A 524 -4.78 -13.08 4.48
N ALA A 525 -4.04 -12.46 3.56
CA ALA A 525 -3.54 -13.13 2.36
C ALA A 525 -2.52 -14.23 2.69
N SER A 526 -1.68 -14.05 3.71
CA SER A 526 -0.70 -15.05 4.16
C SER A 526 -1.36 -16.26 4.84
N ILE A 527 -2.42 -16.04 5.63
CA ILE A 527 -3.19 -17.13 6.23
C ILE A 527 -3.91 -17.94 5.14
N HIS A 528 -4.53 -17.27 4.16
CA HIS A 528 -5.15 -17.93 3.01
C HIS A 528 -4.13 -18.71 2.16
N MET A 529 -2.95 -18.14 1.92
CA MET A 529 -1.82 -18.81 1.26
C MET A 529 -1.42 -20.11 1.97
N LEU A 530 -1.28 -20.09 3.30
CA LEU A 530 -0.94 -21.28 4.07
C LEU A 530 -2.08 -22.33 4.05
N ASP A 531 -3.34 -21.93 4.16
CA ASP A 531 -4.48 -22.86 4.11
C ASP A 531 -4.63 -23.54 2.73
N HIS A 532 -4.38 -22.82 1.64
CA HIS A 532 -4.33 -23.40 0.30
C HIS A 532 -3.21 -24.45 0.15
N LEU A 533 -2.03 -24.18 0.72
CA LEU A 533 -0.90 -25.12 0.74
C LEU A 533 -1.17 -26.38 1.59
N MET A 534 -2.07 -26.29 2.57
CA MET A 534 -2.49 -27.43 3.40
C MET A 534 -3.57 -28.30 2.74
N SER A 535 -4.51 -27.69 2.02
CA SER A 535 -5.71 -28.35 1.46
C SER A 535 -5.47 -29.05 0.10
N GLY A 536 -4.32 -28.82 -0.54
CA GLY A 536 -3.97 -29.42 -1.84
C GLY A 536 -3.96 -30.95 -1.87
N SER A 537 -4.42 -31.54 -2.98
CA SER A 537 -4.76 -32.97 -3.15
C SER A 537 -3.62 -34.00 -3.01
N LYS A 538 -2.38 -33.58 -2.79
CA LYS A 538 -1.26 -34.46 -2.40
C LYS A 538 -1.09 -34.59 -0.88
N GLY A 539 -1.60 -33.62 -0.12
CA GLY A 539 -1.38 -33.46 1.33
C GLY A 539 0.05 -33.03 1.67
N VAL A 540 0.19 -32.13 2.64
CA VAL A 540 1.46 -31.85 3.35
C VAL A 540 2.64 -31.43 2.43
N ALA A 541 2.36 -30.68 1.36
CA ALA A 541 3.36 -30.23 0.40
C ALA A 541 3.99 -28.86 0.74
N GLY A 542 3.33 -28.04 1.55
CA GLY A 542 3.78 -26.69 1.93
C GLY A 542 4.03 -26.48 3.42
N VAL A 543 4.18 -27.55 4.20
CA VAL A 543 4.64 -27.49 5.59
C VAL A 543 6.16 -27.55 5.60
N CYS A 544 6.79 -26.62 6.31
CA CYS A 544 8.18 -26.71 6.69
C CYS A 544 8.39 -27.82 7.73
N ARG A 545 9.12 -28.87 7.34
CA ARG A 545 9.50 -29.99 8.21
C ARG A 545 11.01 -29.94 8.47
N SER A 546 11.39 -30.27 9.70
CA SER A 546 12.77 -30.50 10.14
C SER A 546 13.34 -31.81 9.61
#